data_AF-A0A413IZ33-F1
#
_entry.id   AF-A0A413IZ33-F1
#
_cell.length_a   1.000
_cell.length_b   1.000
_cell.length_c   1.000
_cell.angle_alpha   90.00
_cell.angle_beta   90.00
_cell.angle_gamma   90.00
#
_symmetry.space_group_name_H-M   'P 1'
#
loop_
_entity.id
_entity.type
_entity.pdbx_description
1 polymer ?
#
loop_
_entity_poly.entity_id
_entity_poly.type
_entity_poly.pdbx_seq_one_letter_code
_entity_poly.pdbx_strand_id
1 'polypeptide(L)'
;MKLTDKRFWIFEAIVLACTTMCIFIMWINHLIFFNLMVVVFYILFLAGGIIAWKLYKGNQWWKLAGYLFLITTAILSFGLFCFVWDWNDNGGCPANIPPDEGSYITANELVGIIMLLWTIFVPILSCAISYIAKRLLYTNKEIKNDISTEK
;
A
#
# COMPACT_ATOMS: atom_id res chain seq x y z
N MET A 1 -17.81 9.98 22.67
CA MET A 1 -16.80 9.30 21.85
C MET A 1 -16.03 10.35 21.07
N LYS A 2 -14.72 10.45 21.34
CA LYS A 2 -13.91 11.68 21.30
C LYS A 2 -13.07 11.71 20.01
N LEU A 3 -13.22 12.76 19.20
CA LEU A 3 -12.44 13.29 18.04
C LEU A 3 -11.36 12.45 17.30
N THR A 4 -10.68 11.51 17.95
CA THR A 4 -9.61 10.64 17.43
C THR A 4 -10.13 9.71 16.33
N ASP A 5 -11.33 9.15 16.45
CA ASP A 5 -11.91 8.24 15.43
C ASP A 5 -12.20 8.97 14.11
N LYS A 6 -12.68 10.23 14.16
CA LYS A 6 -12.99 10.99 12.94
C LYS A 6 -11.73 11.32 12.13
N ARG A 7 -10.60 11.55 12.80
CA ARG A 7 -9.30 11.80 12.15
C ARG A 7 -8.72 10.53 11.53
N PHE A 8 -8.92 9.38 12.18
CA PHE A 8 -8.59 8.07 11.62
C PHE A 8 -9.35 7.81 10.33
N TRP A 9 -10.68 7.94 10.34
CA TRP A 9 -11.52 7.74 9.15
C TRP A 9 -11.15 8.67 7.98
N ILE A 10 -10.77 9.92 8.26
CA ILE A 10 -10.27 10.85 7.22
C ILE A 10 -8.94 10.37 6.63
N PHE A 11 -8.00 9.92 7.48
CA PHE A 11 -6.72 9.39 7.03
C PHE A 11 -6.91 8.12 6.19
N GLU A 12 -7.74 7.19 6.66
CA GLU A 12 -8.09 5.96 5.98
C GLU A 12 -8.71 6.24 4.60
N ALA A 13 -9.64 7.20 4.51
CA ALA A 13 -10.24 7.61 3.26
C ALA A 13 -9.21 8.19 2.27
N ILE A 14 -8.21 8.94 2.75
CA ILE A 14 -7.12 9.46 1.91
C ILE A 14 -6.24 8.33 1.38
N VAL A 15 -5.88 7.38 2.24
CA VAL A 15 -5.10 6.20 1.84
C VAL A 15 -5.85 5.41 0.78
N LEU A 16 -7.13 5.11 1.01
CA LEU A 16 -7.99 4.41 0.07
C LEU A 16 -8.08 5.15 -1.26
N ALA A 17 -8.39 6.45 -1.25
CA ALA A 17 -8.45 7.26 -2.47
C ALA A 17 -7.12 7.25 -3.24
N CYS A 18 -5.99 7.34 -2.55
CA CYS A 18 -4.67 7.30 -3.15
C CYS A 18 -4.38 5.93 -3.79
N THR A 19 -4.69 4.82 -3.10
CA THR A 19 -4.59 3.48 -3.67
C THR A 19 -5.49 3.29 -4.89
N THR A 20 -6.73 3.80 -4.86
CA THR A 20 -7.65 3.74 -6.01
C THR A 20 -7.09 4.48 -7.22
N MET A 21 -6.51 5.67 -7.03
CA MET A 21 -5.86 6.41 -8.11
C MET A 21 -4.66 5.64 -8.68
N CYS A 22 -3.83 5.03 -7.82
CA CYS A 22 -2.69 4.23 -8.28
C CYS A 22 -3.12 2.99 -9.07
N ILE A 23 -4.14 2.29 -8.61
CA ILE A 23 -4.73 1.14 -9.32
C ILE A 23 -5.29 1.60 -10.66
N PHE A 24 -5.99 2.73 -10.72
CA PHE A 24 -6.56 3.27 -11.95
C PHE A 24 -5.47 3.64 -12.98
N ILE A 25 -4.37 4.26 -12.54
CA ILE A 25 -3.21 4.58 -13.39
C ILE A 25 -2.55 3.29 -13.93
N MET A 26 -2.37 2.30 -13.07
CA MET A 26 -1.82 0.99 -13.47
C MET A 26 -2.77 0.24 -14.43
N TRP A 27 -4.08 0.41 -14.30
CA TRP A 27 -5.08 -0.18 -15.19
C TRP A 27 -5.02 0.42 -16.59
N ILE A 28 -4.91 1.76 -16.71
CA ILE A 28 -4.78 2.46 -17.99
C ILE A 28 -3.52 2.00 -18.74
N ASN A 29 -2.43 1.71 -18.03
CA ASN A 29 -1.20 1.19 -18.61
C ASN A 29 -1.25 -0.31 -18.97
N HIS A 30 -2.42 -0.96 -18.92
CA HIS A 30 -2.61 -2.39 -19.21
C HIS A 30 -1.78 -3.35 -18.31
N LEU A 31 -1.18 -2.84 -17.23
CA LEU A 31 -0.33 -3.61 -16.33
C LEU A 31 -1.12 -4.43 -15.29
N ILE A 32 -2.44 -4.25 -15.21
CA ILE A 32 -3.31 -5.00 -14.28
C ILE A 32 -4.01 -6.13 -15.04
N PHE A 33 -3.39 -7.31 -15.02
CA PHE A 33 -3.99 -8.55 -15.54
C PHE A 33 -4.85 -9.30 -14.49
N PHE A 34 -4.91 -8.83 -13.22
CA PHE A 34 -5.59 -9.56 -12.14
C PHE A 34 -6.50 -8.65 -11.29
N ASN A 35 -7.79 -8.64 -11.61
CA ASN A 35 -8.85 -7.99 -10.81
C ASN A 35 -8.89 -8.48 -9.35
N LEU A 36 -8.47 -9.72 -9.10
CA LEU A 36 -8.50 -10.34 -7.76
C LEU A 36 -7.40 -9.79 -6.84
N MET A 37 -6.24 -9.44 -7.40
CA MET A 37 -5.11 -8.85 -6.65
C MET A 37 -5.45 -7.46 -6.12
N VAL A 38 -6.27 -6.69 -6.85
CA VAL A 38 -6.74 -5.35 -6.44
C VAL A 38 -7.51 -5.42 -5.13
N VAL A 39 -8.44 -6.37 -5.01
CA VAL A 39 -9.26 -6.55 -3.80
C VAL A 39 -8.39 -6.94 -2.60
N VAL A 40 -7.41 -7.82 -2.81
CA VAL A 40 -6.46 -8.22 -1.76
C VAL A 40 -5.64 -7.01 -1.29
N PHE A 41 -5.19 -6.16 -2.22
CA PHE A 41 -4.49 -4.92 -1.87
C PHE A 41 -5.32 -4.00 -0.98
N TYR A 42 -6.60 -3.77 -1.30
CA TYR A 42 -7.47 -2.95 -0.45
C TYR A 42 -7.60 -3.51 0.96
N ILE A 43 -7.78 -4.82 1.10
CA ILE A 43 -7.89 -5.48 2.41
C ILE A 43 -6.59 -5.33 3.20
N LEU A 44 -5.44 -5.48 2.55
CA LEU A 44 -4.12 -5.28 3.17
C LEU A 44 -3.95 -3.86 3.70
N PHE A 45 -4.34 -2.85 2.92
CA PHE A 45 -4.27 -1.45 3.34
C PHE A 45 -5.21 -1.14 4.51
N LEU A 46 -6.44 -1.64 4.48
CA LEU A 46 -7.40 -1.50 5.58
C LEU A 46 -6.89 -2.14 6.88
N ALA A 47 -6.40 -3.38 6.80
CA ALA A 47 -5.84 -4.08 7.95
C ALA A 47 -4.59 -3.37 8.48
N GLY A 48 -3.69 -2.95 7.58
CA GLY A 48 -2.49 -2.19 7.92
C GLY A 48 -2.79 -0.85 8.60
N GLY A 49 -3.83 -0.13 8.14
CA GLY A 49 -4.27 1.13 8.72
C GLY A 49 -4.76 0.99 10.17
N ILE A 50 -5.57 -0.03 10.44
CA ILE A 50 -6.05 -0.34 11.80
C ILE A 50 -4.88 -0.64 12.74
N ILE A 51 -3.92 -1.48 12.29
CA ILE A 51 -2.76 -1.88 13.09
C ILE A 51 -1.82 -0.68 13.32
N ALA A 52 -1.55 0.11 12.28
CA ALA A 52 -0.72 1.32 12.35
C ALA A 52 -1.28 2.35 13.32
N TRP A 53 -2.61 2.55 13.31
CA TRP A 53 -3.29 3.45 14.23
C TRP A 53 -3.22 2.97 15.68
N LYS A 54 -3.32 1.65 15.90
CA LYS A 54 -3.18 1.06 17.23
C LYS A 54 -1.76 1.22 17.78
N LEU A 55 -0.75 1.08 16.92
CA LEU A 55 0.67 1.24 17.25
C LEU A 55 1.08 2.70 17.45
N TYR A 56 0.54 3.62 16.65
CA TYR A 56 0.95 5.01 16.64
C TYR A 56 -0.20 5.96 16.97
N LYS A 57 -0.23 6.43 18.23
CA LYS A 57 -1.16 7.46 18.72
C LYS A 57 -0.60 8.90 18.66
N GLY A 58 0.54 9.10 18.00
CA GLY A 58 1.21 10.40 17.93
C GLY A 58 0.56 11.35 16.92
N ASN A 59 0.87 12.65 17.01
CA ASN A 59 0.33 13.67 16.10
C ASN A 59 1.13 13.83 14.79
N GLN A 60 2.22 13.08 14.59
CA GLN A 60 3.03 13.19 13.36
C GLN A 60 2.53 12.22 12.28
N TRP A 61 1.83 12.76 11.29
CA TRP A 61 1.19 12.02 10.20
C TRP A 61 2.14 11.26 9.28
N TRP A 62 3.33 11.82 9.03
CA TRP A 62 4.35 11.16 8.21
C TRP A 62 4.86 9.86 8.85
N LYS A 63 4.97 9.83 10.19
CA LYS A 63 5.30 8.59 10.92
C LYS A 63 4.17 7.58 10.86
N LEU A 64 2.91 8.01 11.00
CA LEU A 64 1.76 7.12 10.88
C LEU A 64 1.69 6.47 9.49
N ALA A 65 1.85 7.25 8.43
CA ALA A 65 1.92 6.76 7.06
C ALA A 65 3.09 5.78 6.89
N GLY A 66 4.27 6.12 7.41
CA GLY A 66 5.43 5.22 7.41
C GLY A 66 5.15 3.88 8.10
N TYR A 67 4.53 3.88 9.28
CA TYR A 67 4.14 2.64 9.97
C TYR A 67 3.13 1.81 9.19
N LEU A 68 2.14 2.45 8.59
CA LEU A 68 1.16 1.78 7.73
C LEU A 68 1.85 1.07 6.57
N PHE A 69 2.75 1.74 5.86
CA PHE A 69 3.50 1.14 4.75
C PHE A 69 4.46 0.04 5.19
N LEU A 70 5.09 0.16 6.37
CA LEU A 70 5.93 -0.90 6.91
C LEU A 70 5.13 -2.16 7.22
N ILE A 71 3.96 -2.00 7.85
CA ILE A 71 3.09 -3.13 8.20
C ILE A 71 2.53 -3.79 6.93
N THR A 72 2.06 -3.00 5.97
CA THR A 72 1.54 -3.57 4.70
C THR A 72 2.65 -4.26 3.91
N THR A 73 3.86 -3.71 3.90
CA THR A 73 5.03 -4.37 3.28
C THR A 73 5.34 -5.68 3.98
N ALA A 74 5.37 -5.72 5.31
CA ALA A 74 5.62 -6.95 6.05
C ALA A 74 4.59 -8.04 5.77
N ILE A 75 3.30 -7.69 5.73
CA ILE A 75 2.22 -8.64 5.42
C ILE A 75 2.33 -9.12 3.96
N LEU A 76 2.60 -8.21 3.02
CA LEU A 76 2.77 -8.55 1.61
C LEU A 76 3.95 -9.51 1.41
N SER A 77 5.11 -9.20 1.99
CA SER A 77 6.29 -10.06 1.93
C SER A 77 5.99 -11.42 2.52
N PHE A 78 5.37 -11.49 3.72
CA PHE A 78 5.01 -12.75 4.34
C PHE A 78 4.08 -13.58 3.44
N GLY A 79 3.04 -12.97 2.85
CA GLY A 79 2.16 -13.65 1.91
C GLY A 79 2.89 -14.19 0.68
N LEU A 80 3.77 -13.39 0.07
CA LEU A 80 4.55 -13.83 -1.09
C LEU A 80 5.51 -14.99 -0.74
N PHE A 81 6.21 -14.91 0.40
CA PHE A 81 7.13 -15.96 0.84
C PHE A 81 6.45 -17.26 1.29
N CYS A 82 5.20 -17.20 1.77
CA CYS A 82 4.46 -18.38 2.18
C CYS A 82 3.73 -19.07 1.03
N PHE A 83 3.20 -18.32 0.07
CA PHE A 83 2.29 -18.88 -0.96
C PHE A 83 2.89 -18.95 -2.36
N VAL A 84 3.78 -18.01 -2.71
CA VAL A 84 4.28 -17.86 -4.10
C VAL A 84 5.73 -18.31 -4.21
N TRP A 85 6.53 -18.06 -3.18
CA TRP A 85 7.93 -18.45 -3.16
C TRP A 85 8.08 -19.97 -3.11
N ASP A 86 8.81 -20.52 -4.08
CA ASP A 86 9.19 -21.92 -4.10
C ASP A 86 10.47 -22.11 -3.29
N TRP A 87 10.31 -22.68 -2.10
CA TRP A 87 11.40 -23.00 -1.19
C TRP A 87 12.27 -24.17 -1.67
N ASN A 88 11.81 -24.93 -2.66
CA ASN A 88 12.51 -26.08 -3.23
C ASN A 88 13.01 -25.80 -4.66
N ASP A 89 13.08 -24.53 -5.04
CA ASP A 89 13.57 -24.12 -6.35
C ASP A 89 15.09 -24.34 -6.47
N ASN A 90 15.48 -25.12 -7.47
CA ASN A 90 16.88 -25.41 -7.79
C ASN A 90 17.42 -24.49 -8.92
N GLY A 91 16.63 -23.52 -9.40
CA GLY A 91 17.01 -22.59 -10.47
C GLY A 91 17.17 -23.26 -11.84
N GLY A 92 16.65 -24.49 -12.01
CA GLY A 92 16.74 -25.27 -13.24
C GLY A 92 15.55 -25.05 -14.15
N CYS A 93 15.77 -25.20 -15.47
CA CYS A 93 14.68 -25.20 -16.45
C CYS A 93 13.65 -26.28 -16.10
N PRO A 94 12.35 -25.93 -15.97
CA PRO A 94 11.33 -26.94 -15.74
C PRO A 94 11.36 -27.93 -16.91
N ALA A 95 11.37 -29.23 -16.59
CA ALA A 95 11.62 -30.32 -17.55
C ALA A 95 10.66 -30.37 -18.75
N ASN A 96 9.58 -29.57 -18.72
CA ASN A 96 8.52 -29.53 -19.72
C ASN A 96 8.69 -28.38 -20.74
N ILE A 97 9.69 -27.50 -20.58
CA ILE A 97 9.94 -26.39 -21.50
C ILE A 97 11.17 -26.73 -22.35
N PRO A 98 11.07 -26.70 -23.69
CA PRO A 98 12.22 -26.94 -24.56
C PRO A 98 13.31 -25.89 -24.32
N PRO A 99 14.60 -26.27 -24.39
CA PRO A 99 15.72 -25.37 -24.11
C PRO A 99 15.82 -24.16 -25.06
N ASP A 100 15.07 -24.17 -26.17
CA ASP A 100 15.01 -23.09 -27.17
C ASP A 100 13.84 -22.09 -26.97
N GLU A 101 12.96 -22.30 -25.99
CA GLU A 101 11.90 -21.34 -25.68
C GLU A 101 12.39 -20.24 -24.74
N GLY A 102 12.27 -19.00 -25.22
CA GLY A 102 12.82 -17.81 -24.57
C GLY A 102 12.33 -17.59 -23.13
N SER A 103 13.30 -17.52 -22.21
CA SER A 103 13.25 -16.92 -20.86
C SER A 103 11.91 -17.05 -20.13
N TYR A 104 11.71 -18.17 -19.42
CA TYR A 104 10.64 -18.28 -18.43
C TYR A 104 11.05 -17.54 -17.14
N ILE A 105 10.10 -16.83 -16.51
CA ILE A 105 10.31 -16.19 -15.20
C ILE A 105 9.93 -17.22 -14.12
N THR A 106 10.85 -17.56 -13.24
CA THR A 106 10.60 -18.45 -12.09
C THR A 106 9.67 -17.79 -11.07
N ALA A 107 9.01 -18.59 -10.23
CA ALA A 107 8.18 -18.06 -9.14
C ALA A 107 8.98 -17.16 -8.18
N ASN A 108 10.24 -17.52 -7.94
CA ASN A 108 11.15 -16.78 -7.07
C ASN A 108 11.57 -15.44 -7.70
N GLU A 109 11.87 -15.42 -9.00
CA GLU A 109 12.11 -14.17 -9.75
C GLU A 109 10.86 -13.29 -9.80
N LEU A 110 9.67 -13.87 -9.98
CA LEU A 110 8.41 -13.14 -9.95
C LEU A 110 8.18 -12.45 -8.60
N VAL A 111 8.40 -13.16 -7.49
CA VAL A 111 8.33 -12.58 -6.13
C VAL A 111 9.36 -11.44 -5.98
N GLY A 112 10.58 -11.65 -6.48
CA GLY A 112 11.63 -10.62 -6.48
C GLY A 112 11.24 -9.36 -7.26
N ILE A 113 10.67 -9.51 -8.46
CA ILE A 113 10.19 -8.41 -9.30
C ILE A 113 9.05 -7.66 -8.61
N ILE A 114 8.07 -8.37 -8.04
CA ILE A 114 6.95 -7.75 -7.31
C ILE A 114 7.47 -6.95 -6.11
N MET A 115 8.39 -7.53 -5.34
CA MET A 115 9.00 -6.88 -4.18
C MET A 115 9.79 -5.62 -4.60
N LEU A 116 10.60 -5.70 -5.65
CA LEU A 116 11.35 -4.55 -6.19
C LEU A 116 10.44 -3.42 -6.66
N LEU A 117 9.38 -3.75 -7.39
CA LEU A 117 8.39 -2.78 -7.83
C LEU A 117 7.77 -2.10 -6.60
N TRP A 118 7.38 -2.89 -5.60
CA TRP A 118 6.81 -2.38 -4.35
C TRP A 118 7.76 -1.42 -3.61
N THR A 119 9.06 -1.74 -3.48
CA THR A 119 10.03 -0.87 -2.80
C THR A 119 10.22 0.48 -3.48
N ILE A 120 10.02 0.56 -4.81
CA ILE A 120 10.09 1.83 -5.55
C ILE A 120 8.81 2.65 -5.37
N PHE A 121 7.64 2.00 -5.40
CA PHE A 121 6.36 2.70 -5.32
C PHE A 121 6.02 3.18 -3.90
N VAL A 122 6.34 2.40 -2.86
CA VAL A 122 5.99 2.71 -1.46
C VAL A 122 6.49 4.07 -0.97
N PRO A 123 7.76 4.48 -1.18
CA PRO A 123 8.25 5.78 -0.74
C PRO A 123 7.50 6.95 -1.40
N ILE A 124 7.19 6.83 -2.70
CA ILE A 124 6.47 7.85 -3.46
C ILE A 124 5.04 8.01 -2.91
N LEU A 125 4.35 6.89 -2.70
CA LEU A 125 3.03 6.82 -2.08
C LEU A 125 3.03 7.40 -0.66
N SER A 126 4.02 7.05 0.16
CA SER A 126 4.17 7.56 1.53
C SER A 126 4.33 9.07 1.57
N CYS A 127 5.14 9.64 0.68
CA CYS A 127 5.31 11.07 0.52
C CYS A 127 4.00 11.75 0.08
N ALA A 128 3.31 11.21 -0.92
CA ALA A 128 2.06 11.76 -1.44
C ALA A 128 0.95 11.78 -0.37
N ILE A 129 0.71 10.65 0.30
CA ILE A 129 -0.31 10.52 1.35
C ILE A 129 0.00 11.46 2.51
N SER A 130 1.25 11.55 2.92
CA SER A 130 1.65 12.43 4.02
C SER A 130 1.45 13.91 3.68
N TYR A 131 1.77 14.30 2.44
CA TYR A 131 1.56 15.66 1.95
C TYR A 131 0.06 16.00 1.91
N ILE A 132 -0.76 15.13 1.33
CA ILE A 132 -2.22 15.31 1.22
C ILE A 132 -2.87 15.36 2.61
N ALA A 133 -2.51 14.43 3.50
CA ALA A 133 -3.01 14.39 4.87
C ALA A 133 -2.67 15.67 5.63
N LYS A 134 -1.42 16.16 5.52
CA LYS A 134 -1.00 17.42 6.15
C LYS A 134 -1.82 18.60 5.63
N ARG A 135 -2.03 18.70 4.32
CA ARG A 135 -2.80 19.77 3.69
C ARG A 135 -4.28 19.75 4.10
N LEU A 136 -4.96 18.62 3.93
CA LEU A 136 -6.40 18.49 4.22
C LEU A 136 -6.75 18.68 5.69
N LEU A 137 -5.89 18.20 6.60
CA LEU A 137 -6.12 18.36 8.03
C LEU A 137 -5.83 19.78 8.53
N TYR A 138 -4.89 20.48 7.89
CA TYR A 138 -4.62 21.89 8.20
C TYR A 138 -5.76 22.78 7.68
N THR A 139 -6.22 22.58 6.45
CA THR A 139 -7.38 23.29 5.87
C THR A 139 -8.65 23.09 6.71
N ASN A 140 -8.93 21.87 7.17
CA ASN A 140 -10.07 21.61 8.05
C ASN A 140 -9.96 22.32 9.42
N LYS A 141 -8.74 22.60 9.88
CA LYS A 141 -8.52 23.32 11.15
C LYS A 141 -8.83 24.81 10.98
N GLU A 142 -8.43 25.43 9.88
CA GLU A 142 -8.72 26.84 9.60
C GLU A 142 -10.22 27.09 9.42
N ILE A 143 -10.89 26.29 8.58
CA ILE A 143 -12.34 26.38 8.37
C ILE A 143 -13.10 26.28 9.71
N LYS A 144 -12.65 25.39 10.61
CA LYS A 144 -13.30 25.23 11.91
C LYS A 144 -13.07 26.42 12.85
N ASN A 145 -11.92 27.06 12.77
CA ASN A 145 -11.61 28.26 13.56
C ASN A 145 -12.46 29.45 13.07
N ASP A 146 -12.58 29.65 11.76
CA ASP A 146 -13.37 30.73 11.17
C ASP A 146 -14.86 30.63 11.58
N ILE A 147 -15.44 29.43 11.52
CA ILE A 147 -16.84 29.19 11.96
C ILE A 147 -17.02 29.41 13.47
N SER A 148 -15.96 29.24 14.28
CA SER A 148 -16.03 29.47 15.72
C SER A 148 -15.87 30.93 16.12
N THR A 149 -15.24 31.76 15.28
CA THR A 149 -15.08 33.21 15.49
C THR A 149 -16.28 34.01 14.99
N GLU A 150 -17.14 33.42 14.17
CA GLU A 150 -18.38 34.02 13.66
C GLU A 150 -19.61 33.79 14.57
N LYS A 151 -19.43 33.10 15.70
CA LYS A 151 -20.45 32.80 16.72
C LYS A 151 -20.16 33.54 18.03
#